data_AF-A0A917YH54-F1
#
_entry.id   AF-A0A917YH54-F1
#
_cell.length_a   1.000
_cell.length_b   1.000
_cell.length_c   1.000
_cell.angle_alpha   90.00
_cell.angle_beta   90.00
_cell.angle_gamma   90.00
#
_symmetry.space_group_name_H-M   'P 1'
#
loop_
_entity.id
_entity.type
_entity.pdbx_description
1 polymer ?
#
loop_
_entity_poly.entity_id
_entity_poly.type
_entity_poly.pdbx_seq_one_letter_code
_entity_poly.pdbx_strand_id
1 'polypeptide(L)'
;MGFDYIHSAVDDHTRLAHSKIHDDEKVATCAGFLTRAAAFFQAHGITRIERVLTDNAWAYRKGLAWKRALAEIGATGKLTRAYRPQTNGKVERFNRTLLDEWAYLRPYTSNDERTAALADFLHTYNHHRCHTALGGQPPITRVNNAAGQYT
;
A
#
# COMPACT_ATOMS: atom_id res chain seq x y z
N MET A 1 20.42 -7.47 13.33
CA MET A 1 19.64 -6.68 12.35
C MET A 1 18.29 -6.38 12.98
N GLY A 2 17.84 -5.12 12.98
CA GLY A 2 16.53 -4.75 13.53
C GLY A 2 15.39 -5.31 12.68
N PHE A 3 14.21 -5.46 13.28
CA PHE A 3 12.98 -5.78 12.55
C PHE A 3 12.37 -4.47 12.03
N ASP A 4 12.43 -4.27 10.72
CA ASP A 4 11.75 -3.15 10.06
C ASP A 4 10.29 -3.53 9.78
N TYR A 5 9.35 -2.64 10.09
CA TYR A 5 7.93 -2.85 9.81
C TYR A 5 7.56 -2.19 8.49
N ILE A 6 7.11 -2.98 7.53
CA ILE A 6 6.66 -2.47 6.23
C ILE A 6 5.16 -2.33 6.26
N HIS A 7 4.71 -1.09 6.15
CA HIS A 7 3.30 -0.77 6.02
C HIS A 7 3.00 -0.63 4.54
N SER A 8 2.01 -1.38 4.04
CA SER A 8 1.65 -1.43 2.62
C SER A 8 0.15 -1.19 2.43
N ALA A 9 -0.19 -0.38 1.43
CA ALA A 9 -1.55 -0.15 0.96
C ALA A 9 -1.59 -0.40 -0.55
N VAL A 10 -2.61 -1.12 -1.01
CA VAL A 10 -2.80 -1.43 -2.43
C VAL A 10 -4.21 -1.07 -2.83
N ASP A 11 -4.36 -0.32 -3.91
CA ASP A 11 -5.67 0.00 -4.45
C ASP A 11 -6.35 -1.25 -5.05
N ASP A 12 -7.64 -1.40 -4.75
CA ASP A 12 -8.41 -2.60 -5.07
C ASP A 12 -8.67 -2.76 -6.57
N HIS A 13 -8.73 -1.64 -7.30
CA HIS A 13 -9.05 -1.58 -8.72
C HIS A 13 -7.79 -1.59 -9.60
N THR A 14 -6.87 -0.67 -9.35
CA THR A 14 -5.68 -0.40 -10.18
C THR A 14 -4.49 -1.27 -9.83
N ARG A 15 -4.42 -1.81 -8.59
CA ARG A 15 -3.23 -2.43 -7.98
C ARG A 15 -2.09 -1.46 -7.67
N LEU A 16 -2.31 -0.15 -7.78
CA LEU A 16 -1.31 0.84 -7.40
C LEU A 16 -0.96 0.65 -5.93
N ALA A 17 0.32 0.58 -5.62
CA ALA A 17 0.82 0.25 -4.28
C ALA A 17 1.61 1.40 -3.67
N HIS A 18 1.39 1.61 -2.38
CA HIS A 18 2.17 2.51 -1.54
C HIS A 18 2.73 1.73 -0.36
N SER A 19 4.04 1.81 -0.15
CA SER A 19 4.69 1.20 1.02
C SER A 19 5.70 2.14 1.66
N LYS A 20 5.82 2.02 2.99
CA LYS A 20 6.80 2.76 3.79
C LYS A 20 7.36 1.84 4.88
N ILE A 21 8.63 2.03 5.18
CA ILE A 21 9.32 1.39 6.31
C ILE A 21 9.10 2.27 7.55
N HIS A 22 8.80 1.62 8.66
CA HIS A 22 8.60 2.23 9.97
C HIS A 22 9.23 1.35 11.06
N ASP A 23 9.54 1.97 12.20
CA ASP A 23 10.19 1.28 13.33
C ASP A 23 9.20 0.49 14.20
N ASP A 24 7.89 0.70 14.01
CA ASP A 24 6.84 0.00 14.74
C ASP A 24 5.52 -0.12 13.97
N GLU A 25 4.59 -0.88 14.58
CA GLU A 25 3.20 -1.07 14.12
C GLU A 25 2.18 -0.40 15.07
N LYS A 26 2.60 0.64 15.80
CA LYS A 26 1.72 1.32 16.76
C LYS A 26 0.61 2.08 16.04
N VAL A 27 -0.46 2.35 16.77
CA VAL A 27 -1.65 3.03 16.24
C VAL A 27 -1.33 4.37 15.58
N ALA A 28 -0.45 5.18 16.18
CA ALA A 28 -0.05 6.47 15.63
C ALA A 28 0.68 6.31 14.27
N THR A 29 1.55 5.30 14.17
CA THR A 29 2.28 4.96 12.94
C THR A 29 1.33 4.49 11.85
N CYS A 30 0.42 3.56 12.17
CA CYS A 30 -0.63 3.10 11.26
C CYS A 30 -1.51 4.26 10.75
N ALA A 31 -1.93 5.15 11.65
CA ALA A 31 -2.74 6.31 11.29
C ALA A 31 -1.98 7.27 10.36
N GLY A 32 -0.73 7.60 10.69
CA GLY A 32 0.10 8.43 9.84
C GLY A 32 0.39 7.79 8.48
N PHE A 33 0.56 6.47 8.44
CA PHE A 33 0.71 5.73 7.19
C PHE A 33 -0.54 5.85 6.32
N LEU A 34 -1.74 5.70 6.89
CA LEU A 34 -3.00 5.86 6.16
C LEU A 34 -3.12 7.26 5.53
N THR A 35 -2.83 8.32 6.29
CA THR A 35 -2.88 9.70 5.76
C THR A 35 -1.90 9.89 4.60
N ARG A 36 -0.67 9.36 4.71
CA ARG A 36 0.33 9.43 3.64
C ARG A 36 -0.09 8.62 2.41
N ALA A 37 -0.65 7.42 2.61
CA ALA A 37 -1.15 6.60 1.53
C ALA A 37 -2.32 7.29 0.81
N ALA A 38 -3.24 7.92 1.54
CA ALA A 38 -4.34 8.69 0.95
C ALA A 38 -3.84 9.86 0.09
N ALA A 39 -2.87 10.63 0.59
CA ALA A 39 -2.24 11.71 -0.18
C ALA A 39 -1.54 11.18 -1.44
N PHE A 40 -0.85 10.04 -1.34
CA PHE A 40 -0.23 9.38 -2.49
C PHE A 40 -1.26 8.98 -3.55
N PHE A 41 -2.36 8.31 -3.15
CA PHE A 41 -3.42 7.90 -4.07
C PHE A 41 -4.11 9.10 -4.73
N GLN A 42 -4.36 10.17 -3.96
CA GLN A 42 -4.91 11.42 -4.48
C GLN A 42 -3.99 12.06 -5.52
N ALA A 43 -2.68 12.10 -5.27
CA ALA A 43 -1.70 12.63 -6.23
C ALA A 43 -1.65 11.82 -7.54
N HIS A 44 -2.06 10.54 -7.50
CA HIS A 44 -2.25 9.68 -8.65
C HIS A 44 -3.72 9.64 -9.09
N GLY A 45 -4.50 10.71 -8.93
CA GLY A 45 -5.85 10.81 -9.49
C GLY A 45 -6.94 9.96 -8.81
N ILE A 46 -6.62 9.19 -7.76
CA ILE A 46 -7.60 8.46 -6.94
C ILE A 46 -8.07 9.40 -5.83
N THR A 47 -9.01 10.28 -6.17
CA THR A 47 -9.44 11.41 -5.33
C THR A 47 -10.35 11.02 -4.16
N ARG A 48 -10.91 9.80 -4.18
CA ARG A 48 -11.83 9.32 -3.14
C ARG A 48 -11.52 7.88 -2.75
N ILE A 49 -11.26 7.69 -1.46
CA ILE A 49 -11.14 6.37 -0.83
C ILE A 49 -12.44 6.10 -0.09
N GLU A 50 -13.27 5.19 -0.60
CA GLU A 50 -14.55 4.88 0.05
C GLU A 50 -14.37 3.99 1.29
N ARG A 51 -13.45 3.02 1.19
CA ARG A 51 -13.27 1.98 2.22
C ARG A 51 -11.81 1.59 2.34
N VAL A 52 -11.39 1.36 3.57
CA VAL A 52 -10.05 0.83 3.89
C VAL A 52 -10.25 -0.54 4.54
N LEU A 53 -9.74 -1.60 3.90
CA LEU A 53 -9.80 -2.95 4.43
C LEU A 53 -8.48 -3.29 5.14
N THR A 54 -8.56 -3.73 6.39
CA THR A 54 -7.39 -4.16 7.18
C THR A 54 -7.64 -5.52 7.83
N ASP A 55 -6.59 -6.11 8.39
CA ASP A 55 -6.74 -7.24 9.30
C ASP A 55 -7.41 -6.84 10.63
N ASN A 56 -7.48 -7.78 11.57
CA ASN A 56 -8.13 -7.60 12.87
C ASN A 56 -7.18 -7.09 13.97
N ALA A 57 -5.99 -6.58 13.62
CA ALA A 57 -5.05 -6.06 14.61
C ALA A 57 -5.68 -4.95 15.48
N TRP A 58 -5.24 -4.88 16.73
CA TRP A 58 -5.82 -3.98 17.72
C TRP A 58 -5.78 -2.52 17.27
N ALA A 59 -4.69 -2.11 16.60
CA ALA A 59 -4.50 -0.76 16.07
C ALA A 59 -5.65 -0.33 15.15
N TYR A 60 -6.05 -1.19 14.22
CA TYR A 60 -7.12 -0.90 13.26
C TYR A 60 -8.52 -1.03 13.87
N ARG A 61 -8.70 -1.96 14.83
CA ARG A 61 -10.01 -2.22 15.44
C ARG A 61 -10.40 -1.19 16.50
N LYS A 62 -9.45 -0.75 17.32
CA LYS A 62 -9.73 0.03 18.54
C LYS A 62 -8.94 1.34 18.63
N GLY A 63 -7.91 1.53 17.81
CA GLY A 63 -7.08 2.72 17.84
C GLY A 63 -7.84 4.02 17.54
N LEU A 64 -7.78 4.99 18.45
CA LEU A 64 -8.46 6.27 18.27
C LEU A 64 -7.83 7.09 17.13
N ALA A 65 -6.50 7.14 17.05
CA ALA A 65 -5.81 7.87 15.98
C ALA A 65 -6.12 7.26 14.60
N TRP A 66 -6.24 5.94 14.50
CA TRP A 66 -6.66 5.27 13.27
C TRP A 66 -8.07 5.68 12.83
N LYS A 67 -9.04 5.68 13.76
CA LYS A 67 -10.41 6.11 13.48
C LYS A 67 -10.49 7.59 13.05
N ARG A 68 -9.66 8.45 13.64
CA ARG A 68 -9.54 9.86 13.25
C ARG A 68 -9.00 9.99 11.83
N ALA A 69 -7.91 9.30 11.50
CA ALA A 69 -7.36 9.30 10.15
C ALA A 69 -8.38 8.82 9.10
N LEU A 70 -9.16 7.77 9.39
CA LEU A 70 -10.26 7.32 8.52
C LEU A 70 -11.32 8.42 8.29
N ALA A 71 -11.71 9.11 9.36
CA ALA A 71 -12.69 10.18 9.28
C ALA A 71 -12.16 11.40 8.48
N GLU A 72 -10.89 11.76 8.69
CA GLU A 72 -10.22 12.86 7.97
C GLU A 72 -10.17 12.62 6.46
N ILE A 73 -9.92 11.38 6.03
CA ILE A 73 -9.92 11.03 4.59
C ILE A 73 -11.32 10.69 4.06
N GLY A 74 -12.37 10.75 4.89
CA GLY A 74 -13.74 10.44 4.50
C GLY A 74 -14.00 8.97 4.16
N ALA A 75 -13.18 8.03 4.68
CA ALA A 75 -13.26 6.61 4.36
C ALA A 75 -13.91 5.78 5.48
N THR A 76 -14.57 4.69 5.11
CA THR A 76 -15.09 3.71 6.07
C THR A 76 -14.09 2.58 6.30
N GLY A 77 -13.67 2.37 7.54
CA GLY A 77 -12.86 1.21 7.91
C GLY A 77 -13.66 -0.10 7.83
N LYS A 78 -13.09 -1.13 7.20
CA LYS A 78 -13.57 -2.51 7.20
C LYS A 78 -12.48 -3.44 7.70
N LEU A 79 -12.89 -4.45 8.47
CA LEU A 79 -11.99 -5.51 8.90
C LEU A 79 -12.22 -6.76 8.05
N THR A 80 -11.16 -7.53 7.82
CA THR A 80 -11.27 -8.88 7.27
C THR A 80 -12.19 -9.72 8.15
N ARG A 81 -13.02 -10.56 7.51
CA ARG A 81 -13.86 -11.49 8.27
C ARG A 81 -12.98 -12.57 8.89
N ALA A 82 -13.24 -12.92 10.15
CA ALA A 82 -12.57 -14.03 10.81
C ALA A 82 -12.63 -15.29 9.92
N TYR A 83 -11.48 -15.98 9.81
CA TYR A 83 -11.31 -17.18 8.98
C TYR A 83 -11.51 -16.98 7.45
N ARG A 84 -11.50 -15.74 6.95
CA ARG A 84 -11.51 -15.43 5.51
C ARG A 84 -10.35 -14.51 5.10
N PRO A 85 -9.09 -14.98 5.17
CA PRO A 85 -7.92 -14.18 4.83
C PRO A 85 -7.88 -13.76 3.35
N GLN A 86 -8.62 -14.46 2.48
CA GLN A 86 -8.61 -14.21 1.03
C GLN A 86 -8.98 -12.77 0.67
N THR A 87 -9.75 -12.06 1.51
CA THR A 87 -10.10 -10.66 1.26
C THR A 87 -8.89 -9.72 1.34
N ASN A 88 -7.81 -10.13 2.01
CA ASN A 88 -6.55 -9.40 2.09
C ASN A 88 -5.54 -9.86 1.02
N GLY A 89 -5.93 -10.80 0.15
CA GLY A 89 -5.01 -11.46 -0.78
C GLY A 89 -4.29 -10.52 -1.76
N LYS A 90 -4.82 -9.31 -1.99
CA LYS A 90 -4.20 -8.30 -2.86
C LYS A 90 -2.93 -7.72 -2.23
N VAL A 91 -3.00 -7.26 -0.97
CA VAL A 91 -1.82 -6.76 -0.26
C VAL A 91 -0.88 -7.90 0.11
N GLU A 92 -1.39 -9.10 0.41
CA GLU A 92 -0.55 -10.27 0.67
C GLU A 92 0.25 -10.71 -0.56
N ARG A 93 -0.37 -10.68 -1.75
CA ARG A 93 0.32 -10.95 -3.02
C ARG A 93 1.36 -9.86 -3.31
N PHE A 94 1.03 -8.60 -3.06
CA PHE A 94 1.97 -7.50 -3.18
C PHE A 94 3.16 -7.68 -2.23
N ASN A 95 2.92 -7.96 -0.95
CA ASN A 95 3.98 -8.18 0.05
C ASN A 95 4.90 -9.34 -0.36
N ARG A 96 4.38 -10.41 -0.95
CA ARG A 96 5.20 -11.48 -1.52
C ARG A 96 6.09 -10.99 -2.65
N THR A 97 5.52 -10.23 -3.58
CA THR A 97 6.28 -9.63 -4.70
C THR A 97 7.38 -8.69 -4.16
N LEU A 98 7.06 -7.87 -3.17
CA LEU A 98 8.00 -6.98 -2.49
C LEU A 98 9.13 -7.74 -1.79
N LEU A 99 8.84 -8.89 -1.18
CA LEU A 99 9.88 -9.73 -0.59
C LEU A 99 10.78 -10.32 -1.67
N ASP A 100 10.20 -10.89 -2.73
CA ASP A 100 10.95 -11.59 -3.79
C ASP A 100 11.80 -10.63 -4.65
N GLU A 101 11.28 -9.43 -4.93
CA GLU A 101 11.85 -8.51 -5.92
C GLU A 101 12.51 -7.28 -5.32
N TRP A 102 12.40 -7.09 -4.01
CA TRP A 102 13.13 -6.05 -3.32
C TRP A 102 13.91 -6.62 -2.14
N ALA A 103 13.25 -7.25 -1.16
CA ALA A 103 13.94 -7.66 0.08
C ALA A 103 15.00 -8.73 -0.15
N TYR A 104 14.75 -9.67 -1.08
CA TYR A 104 15.63 -10.80 -1.40
C TYR A 104 16.18 -10.77 -2.82
N LEU A 105 15.98 -9.67 -3.56
CA LEU A 105 16.46 -9.54 -4.94
C LEU A 105 17.97 -9.73 -5.06
N ARG A 106 18.71 -9.15 -4.11
CA ARG A 106 20.16 -9.22 -4.02
C ARG A 106 20.61 -9.16 -2.56
N PRO A 107 21.83 -9.63 -2.24
CA PRO A 107 22.43 -9.35 -0.95
C PRO A 107 22.62 -7.83 -0.82
N TYR A 108 22.02 -7.22 0.20
CA TYR A 108 22.31 -5.83 0.57
C TYR A 108 23.46 -5.79 1.56
N THR A 109 24.31 -4.78 1.43
CA THR A 109 25.46 -4.58 2.33
C THR A 109 25.05 -3.90 3.65
N SER A 110 23.91 -3.21 3.66
CA SER A 110 23.32 -2.58 4.86
C SER A 110 21.80 -2.45 4.78
N ASN A 111 21.17 -2.15 5.92
CA ASN A 111 19.73 -1.86 5.96
C ASN A 111 19.36 -0.53 5.27
N ASP A 112 20.26 0.44 5.31
CA ASP A 112 20.09 1.73 4.66
C ASP A 112 20.07 1.57 3.13
N GLU A 113 20.96 0.72 2.60
CA GLU A 113 20.97 0.38 1.17
C GLU A 113 19.65 -0.28 0.75
N ARG A 114 19.15 -1.22 1.56
CA ARG A 114 17.86 -1.87 1.32
C ARG A 114 16.71 -0.86 1.35
N THR A 115 16.70 0.04 2.32
CA THR A 115 15.69 1.08 2.49
C THR A 115 15.68 2.06 1.31
N ALA A 116 16.86 2.48 0.84
CA ALA A 116 17.00 3.35 -0.32
C ALA A 116 16.44 2.72 -1.61
N ALA A 117 16.61 1.40 -1.78
CA ALA A 117 16.10 0.68 -2.95
C ALA A 117 14.57 0.52 -2.99
N LEU A 118 13.85 0.77 -1.88
CA LEU A 118 12.39 0.57 -1.85
C LEU A 118 11.66 1.52 -2.81
N ALA A 119 12.14 2.76 -2.96
CA ALA A 119 11.53 3.74 -3.84
C ALA A 119 11.59 3.29 -5.31
N ASP A 120 12.76 2.79 -5.74
CA ASP A 120 12.96 2.30 -7.11
C ASP A 120 12.14 1.04 -7.40
N PHE A 121 12.03 0.13 -6.41
CA PHE A 121 11.14 -1.01 -6.51
C PHE A 121 9.69 -0.60 -6.68
N LEU A 122 9.18 0.32 -5.84
CA LEU A 122 7.80 0.80 -5.94
C LEU A 122 7.52 1.51 -7.27
N HIS A 123 8.49 2.29 -7.78
CA HIS A 123 8.38 2.89 -9.10
C HIS A 123 8.27 1.82 -10.19
N THR A 124 9.15 0.82 -10.16
CA THR A 124 9.14 -0.30 -11.11
C THR A 124 7.82 -1.07 -11.04
N TYR A 125 7.37 -1.41 -9.84
CA TYR A 125 6.11 -2.11 -9.61
C TYR A 125 4.90 -1.32 -10.16
N ASN A 126 4.83 -0.02 -9.88
CA ASN A 126 3.66 0.80 -10.26
C ASN A 126 3.65 1.22 -11.73
N HIS A 127 4.81 1.42 -12.35
CA HIS A 127 4.91 2.02 -13.69
C HIS A 127 5.35 1.07 -14.80
N HIS A 128 6.05 -0.03 -14.47
CA HIS A 128 6.74 -0.85 -15.47
C HIS A 128 6.43 -2.35 -15.36
N ARG A 129 6.11 -2.85 -14.17
CA ARG A 129 5.85 -4.27 -13.95
C ARG A 129 4.55 -4.72 -14.61
N CYS A 130 4.62 -5.77 -15.42
CA CYS A 130 3.45 -6.38 -16.01
C CYS A 130 2.64 -7.20 -14.97
N HIS A 131 1.34 -6.95 -14.85
CA HIS A 131 0.45 -7.73 -13.98
C HIS A 131 -0.52 -8.58 -14.80
N THR A 132 -0.50 -9.90 -14.60
CA THR A 132 -1.45 -10.82 -15.26
C THR A 132 -2.91 -10.48 -14.95
N ALA A 133 -3.20 -10.11 -13.69
CA ALA A 133 -4.52 -9.64 -13.27
C ALA A 133 -4.97 -8.34 -13.96
N LEU A 134 -4.03 -7.62 -14.59
CA LEU A 134 -4.28 -6.38 -15.33
C LEU A 134 -4.18 -6.53 -16.85
N GLY A 135 -4.11 -7.77 -17.37
CA GLY A 135 -3.92 -8.01 -18.81
C GLY A 135 -2.49 -7.74 -19.28
N GLY A 136 -1.51 -7.89 -18.39
CA GLY A 136 -0.10 -7.65 -18.68
C GLY A 136 0.33 -6.19 -18.58
N GLN A 137 -0.56 -5.27 -18.21
CA GLN A 137 -0.26 -3.85 -18.07
C GLN A 137 0.18 -3.48 -16.64
N PRO A 138 0.98 -2.41 -16.47
CA PRO A 138 1.36 -1.92 -15.15
C PRO A 138 0.21 -1.19 -14.43
N PRO A 139 0.23 -1.10 -13.08
CA PRO A 139 -0.85 -0.50 -12.30
C PRO A 139 -1.24 0.92 -12.72
N ILE A 140 -0.25 1.73 -13.10
CA ILE A 140 -0.46 3.13 -13.50
C ILE A 140 -1.43 3.26 -14.69
N THR A 141 -1.53 2.27 -15.58
CA THR A 141 -2.40 2.35 -16.76
C THR A 141 -3.89 2.31 -16.43
N ARG A 142 -4.25 1.96 -15.18
CA ARG A 142 -5.64 1.89 -14.71
C ARG A 142 -6.06 3.09 -13.88
N VAL A 143 -5.12 3.98 -13.58
CA VAL A 143 -5.43 5.25 -12.95
C VAL A 143 -6.15 6.11 -14.00
N ASN A 144 -7.38 6.52 -13.70
CA ASN A 144 -8.20 7.30 -14.64
C ASN A 144 -7.57 8.66 -14.96
N ASN A 145 -7.35 8.93 -16.25
CA ASN A 145 -7.22 10.28 -16.83
C ASN A 145 -8.61 10.95 -16.95
N ALA A 146 -9.25 11.31 -15.84
CA ALA A 146 -10.41 12.22 -15.88
C ALA A 146 -9.92 13.64 -15.52
N ALA A 147 -9.67 14.58 -16.43
CA ALA A 147 -10.06 14.77 -17.83
C ALA A 147 -8.96 15.51 -18.63
N GLY A 148 -8.84 15.27 -19.94
CA GLY A 148 -8.30 16.28 -20.88
C GLY A 148 -6.94 16.04 -21.55
N GLN A 149 -6.60 14.81 -21.97
CA GLN A 149 -5.51 14.61 -22.94
C GLN A 149 -5.90 13.64 -24.06
N TYR A 150 -6.81 14.12 -24.91
CA TYR A 150 -6.71 13.91 -26.36
C TYR A 150 -6.95 15.30 -26.97
N THR A 151 -5.89 15.93 -27.47
CA THR A 151 -5.97 17.01 -28.46
C THR A 151 -5.05 16.63 -29.61
#